data_AF-A0A2V8UWY4-F1
#
_entry.id   AF-A0A2V8UWY4-F1
#
_cell.length_a   1.000
_cell.length_b   1.000
_cell.length_c   1.000
_cell.angle_alpha   90.00
_cell.angle_beta   90.00
_cell.angle_gamma   90.00
#
_symmetry.space_group_name_H-M   'P 1'
#
loop_
_entity.id
_entity.type
_entity.pdbx_description
1 polymer ?
#
loop_
_entity_poly.entity_id
_entity_poly.type
_entity_poly.pdbx_seq_one_letter_code
_entity_poly.pdbx_strand_id
1 'polypeptide(L)'
;MPDIYEQIGKQIRELRSTLRGQGISQEDLAQAVETTANTVSRWETATYKPSISDLEKLARFFGTPITAFFPQPEPKPRTNALLSATADLDDENLEEVTLYARFRKTRQRRKKR
;
A
#
# COMPACT_ATOMS: atom_id res chain seq x y z
N MET A 1 -11.30 -10.62 7.98
CA MET A 1 -10.37 -9.72 7.26
C MET A 1 -11.12 -9.28 6.03
N PRO A 2 -11.36 -7.97 5.81
CA PRO A 2 -11.97 -7.50 4.57
C PRO A 2 -11.15 -8.00 3.37
N ASP A 3 -11.82 -8.25 2.25
CA ASP A 3 -11.13 -8.69 1.03
C ASP A 3 -10.18 -7.58 0.58
N ILE A 4 -8.97 -7.94 0.14
CA ILE A 4 -7.98 -6.97 -0.35
C ILE A 4 -8.57 -6.09 -1.47
N TYR A 5 -9.47 -6.65 -2.27
CA TYR A 5 -10.16 -5.94 -3.35
C TYR A 5 -11.23 -4.97 -2.84
N GLU A 6 -11.90 -5.25 -1.72
CA GLU A 6 -12.78 -4.28 -1.06
C GLU A 6 -12.00 -3.06 -0.60
N GLN A 7 -10.79 -3.27 -0.06
CA GLN A 7 -9.95 -2.19 0.40
C GLN A 7 -9.36 -1.37 -0.75
N ILE A 8 -8.93 -2.02 -1.83
CA ILE A 8 -8.51 -1.36 -3.07
C ILE A 8 -9.67 -0.51 -3.63
N GLY A 9 -10.87 -1.09 -3.75
CA GLY A 9 -12.06 -0.39 -4.24
C GLY A 9 -12.42 0.83 -3.39
N LYS A 10 -12.38 0.68 -2.07
CA LYS A 10 -12.59 1.79 -1.13
C LYS A 10 -11.55 2.90 -1.34
N GLN A 11 -10.29 2.55 -1.51
CA GLN A 11 -9.23 3.54 -1.71
C GLN A 11 -9.36 4.28 -3.04
N ILE A 12 -9.74 3.59 -4.13
CA ILE A 12 -10.03 4.22 -5.42
C ILE A 12 -11.14 5.26 -5.25
N ARG A 13 -12.23 4.87 -4.56
CA ARG A 13 -13.35 5.77 -4.27
C ARG A 13 -12.92 6.97 -3.43
N GLU A 14 -12.11 6.74 -2.40
CA GLU A 14 -11.61 7.78 -1.51
C GLU A 14 -10.80 8.81 -2.30
N LEU A 15 -9.76 8.37 -3.01
CA LEU A 15 -8.92 9.22 -3.87
C LEU A 15 -9.74 10.00 -4.91
N ARG A 16 -10.72 9.35 -5.53
CA ARG A 16 -11.65 10.02 -6.47
C ARG A 16 -12.50 11.09 -5.79
N SER A 17 -13.07 10.78 -4.62
CA SER A 17 -14.01 11.65 -3.91
C SER A 17 -13.35 12.84 -3.19
N THR A 18 -12.05 12.75 -2.91
CA THR A 18 -11.29 13.81 -2.24
C THR A 18 -10.34 14.55 -3.17
N LEU A 19 -10.31 14.18 -4.46
CA LEU A 19 -9.40 14.78 -5.44
C LEU A 19 -9.56 16.30 -5.46
N ARG A 20 -8.47 17.02 -5.20
CA ARG A 20 -8.42 18.49 -5.13
C ARG A 20 -9.47 19.10 -4.16
N GLY A 21 -9.90 18.36 -3.14
CA GLY A 21 -10.84 18.82 -2.12
C GLY A 21 -12.31 18.87 -2.54
N GLN A 22 -12.64 18.53 -3.80
CA GLN A 22 -14.02 18.51 -4.31
C GLN A 22 -14.43 17.13 -4.85
N GLY A 23 -13.45 16.30 -5.21
CA GLY A 23 -13.66 15.03 -5.88
C GLY A 23 -14.07 15.19 -7.34
N ILE A 24 -14.19 14.06 -8.04
CA ILE A 24 -14.68 14.00 -9.43
C ILE A 24 -15.71 12.87 -9.60
N SER A 25 -16.48 12.91 -10.69
CA SER A 25 -17.42 11.83 -11.01
C SER A 25 -16.71 10.53 -11.42
N GLN A 26 -17.44 9.41 -11.45
CA GLN A 26 -16.89 8.15 -11.95
C GLN A 26 -16.64 8.23 -13.47
N GLU A 27 -17.47 9.01 -14.18
CA GLU A 27 -17.33 9.34 -15.60
C GLU A 27 -16.02 10.11 -15.87
N ASP A 28 -15.73 11.14 -15.08
CA ASP A 28 -14.50 11.93 -15.23
C ASP A 28 -13.25 11.08 -14.99
N LEU A 29 -13.28 10.25 -13.94
CA LEU A 29 -12.18 9.32 -13.67
C LEU A 29 -12.02 8.31 -14.81
N ALA A 30 -13.12 7.75 -15.28
CA ALA A 30 -13.12 6.77 -16.36
C ALA A 30 -12.53 7.36 -17.65
N GLN A 31 -12.90 8.59 -18.00
CA GLN A 31 -12.34 9.30 -19.15
C GLN A 31 -10.83 9.50 -18.98
N ALA A 32 -10.38 9.90 -17.79
CA ALA A 32 -8.97 10.17 -17.53
C ALA A 32 -8.08 8.92 -17.55
N VAL A 33 -8.62 7.75 -17.20
CA VAL A 33 -7.88 6.47 -17.20
C VAL A 33 -8.27 5.54 -18.35
N GLU A 34 -8.95 6.08 -19.36
CA GLU A 34 -9.32 5.39 -20.61
C GLU A 34 -10.13 4.11 -20.38
N THR A 35 -11.18 4.19 -19.57
CA THR A 35 -12.10 3.08 -19.27
C THR A 35 -13.55 3.58 -19.26
N THR A 36 -14.47 2.81 -18.66
CA THR A 36 -15.89 3.19 -18.54
C THR A 36 -16.27 3.49 -17.09
N ALA A 37 -17.26 4.36 -16.89
CA ALA A 37 -17.80 4.66 -15.56
C ALA A 37 -18.31 3.38 -14.85
N ASN A 38 -18.89 2.44 -15.61
CA ASN A 38 -19.28 1.12 -15.09
C ASN A 38 -18.08 0.32 -14.57
N THR A 39 -16.95 0.33 -15.28
CA THR A 39 -15.71 -0.31 -14.82
C THR A 39 -15.24 0.30 -13.50
N VAL A 40 -15.20 1.64 -13.42
CA VAL A 40 -14.84 2.37 -12.19
C VAL A 40 -15.77 2.01 -11.04
N SER A 41 -17.09 2.02 -11.27
CA SER A 41 -18.10 1.62 -10.29
C SER A 41 -17.88 0.20 -9.78
N ARG A 42 -17.56 -0.74 -10.68
CA ARG A 42 -17.28 -2.13 -10.31
C ARG A 42 -15.96 -2.30 -9.55
N TRP A 43 -14.96 -1.47 -9.83
CA TRP A 43 -13.75 -1.40 -9.01
C TRP A 43 -14.06 -0.88 -7.60
N GLU A 44 -14.81 0.22 -7.48
CA GLU A 44 -15.16 0.83 -6.18
C GLU A 44 -16.04 -0.06 -5.31
N THR A 45 -16.84 -0.92 -5.92
CA THR A 45 -17.72 -1.89 -5.25
C THR A 45 -17.09 -3.28 -5.09
N ALA A 46 -15.84 -3.47 -5.53
CA ALA A 46 -15.12 -4.74 -5.55
C ALA A 46 -15.83 -5.91 -6.29
N THR A 47 -16.83 -5.60 -7.12
CA THR A 47 -17.51 -6.59 -7.97
C THR A 47 -16.68 -6.93 -9.23
N TYR A 48 -15.64 -6.14 -9.50
CA TYR A 48 -14.64 -6.43 -10.51
C TYR A 48 -13.27 -5.97 -10.03
N LYS A 49 -12.24 -6.74 -10.38
CA LYS A 49 -10.88 -6.55 -9.90
C LYS A 49 -10.09 -5.72 -10.91
N PRO A 50 -9.52 -4.58 -10.52
CA PRO A 50 -8.59 -3.86 -11.39
C PRO A 50 -7.35 -4.72 -11.63
N SER A 51 -6.84 -4.70 -12.87
CA SER A 51 -5.54 -5.27 -13.19
C SER A 51 -4.41 -4.41 -12.62
N ILE A 52 -3.18 -4.93 -12.64
CA ILE A 52 -2.00 -4.14 -12.25
C ILE A 52 -1.85 -2.92 -13.17
N SER A 53 -2.13 -3.08 -14.47
CA SER A 53 -2.09 -1.97 -15.44
C SER A 53 -3.12 -0.89 -15.11
N ASP A 54 -4.32 -1.27 -14.68
CA ASP A 54 -5.35 -0.32 -14.24
C ASP A 54 -4.90 0.44 -12.99
N LEU A 55 -4.33 -0.25 -12.01
CA LEU A 55 -3.77 0.36 -10.81
C LEU A 55 -2.61 1.31 -11.11
N GLU A 56 -1.76 0.99 -12.10
CA GLU A 56 -0.71 1.92 -12.56
C GLU A 56 -1.29 3.16 -13.23
N LYS A 57 -2.33 3.03 -14.07
CA LYS A 57 -3.01 4.18 -14.68
C LYS A 57 -3.62 5.08 -13.61
N LEU A 58 -4.30 4.49 -12.62
CA LEU A 58 -4.86 5.21 -11.48
C LEU A 58 -3.78 5.89 -10.64
N ALA A 59 -2.66 5.20 -10.34
CA ALA A 59 -1.53 5.75 -9.61
C ALA A 59 -0.97 7.01 -10.29
N ARG A 60 -0.75 6.93 -11.62
CA ARG A 60 -0.29 8.06 -12.44
C ARG A 60 -1.30 9.21 -12.43
N PHE A 61 -2.58 8.90 -12.59
CA PHE A 61 -3.64 9.92 -12.58
C PHE A 61 -3.74 10.66 -11.24
N PHE A 62 -3.71 9.93 -10.13
CA PHE A 62 -3.79 10.52 -8.79
C PHE A 62 -2.47 11.11 -8.27
N GLY A 63 -1.34 10.86 -8.95
CA GLY A 63 -0.02 11.30 -8.49
C GLY A 63 0.42 10.62 -7.19
N THR A 64 0.00 9.37 -6.97
CA THR A 64 0.29 8.59 -5.75
C THR A 64 1.05 7.31 -6.10
N PRO A 65 1.90 6.76 -5.21
CA PRO A 65 2.48 5.44 -5.45
C PRO A 65 1.39 4.37 -5.55
N ILE A 66 1.62 3.34 -6.38
CA ILE A 66 0.69 2.20 -6.55
C ILE A 66 0.40 1.47 -5.22
N THR A 67 1.34 1.50 -4.28
CA THR A 67 1.18 0.92 -2.94
C THR A 67 0.08 1.61 -2.12
N ALA A 68 -0.32 2.84 -2.49
CA ALA A 68 -1.37 3.57 -1.80
C ALA A 68 -2.75 2.87 -1.89
N PHE A 69 -2.98 2.04 -2.91
CA PHE A 69 -4.22 1.25 -3.07
C PHE A 69 -4.32 0.07 -2.11
N PHE A 70 -3.21 -0.32 -1.48
CA PHE A 70 -3.13 -1.51 -0.65
C PHE A 70 -3.20 -1.16 0.84
N PRO A 71 -3.61 -2.11 1.69
CA PRO A 71 -3.53 -1.93 3.13
C PRO A 71 -2.10 -1.59 3.53
N GLN A 72 -1.90 -0.46 4.20
CA GLN A 72 -0.60 -0.15 4.77
C GLN A 72 -0.28 -1.20 5.84
N PRO A 73 0.96 -1.73 5.87
CA PRO A 73 1.34 -2.61 6.97
C PRO A 73 1.30 -1.79 8.26
N GLU A 74 0.34 -2.11 9.14
CA GLU A 74 0.33 -1.56 10.49
C GLU A 74 1.67 -1.93 11.15
N PRO A 75 2.54 -0.95 11.42
CA PRO A 75 3.81 -1.25 12.01
C PRO A 75 3.52 -1.72 13.44
N LYS A 76 3.87 -2.98 13.71
CA LYS A 76 3.61 -3.57 15.03
C LYS A 76 4.31 -2.72 16.11
N PRO A 77 3.76 -2.60 17.32
CA PRO A 77 4.37 -1.80 18.39
C PRO A 77 5.86 -2.14 18.64
N ARG A 78 6.23 -3.42 18.46
CA ARG A 78 7.61 -3.90 18.60
C ARG A 78 8.56 -3.41 17.49
N THR A 79 8.07 -3.26 16.26
CA THR A 79 8.90 -2.72 15.15
C THR A 79 9.13 -1.23 15.31
N ASN A 80 8.18 -0.48 15.88
CA ASN A 80 8.34 0.95 16.15
C ASN A 80 9.49 1.22 17.13
N ALA A 81 9.58 0.47 18.24
CA ALA A 81 10.65 0.64 19.23
C ALA A 81 12.05 0.38 18.63
N LEU A 82 12.17 -0.59 17.72
CA LEU A 82 13.43 -0.85 17.02
C LEU A 82 13.75 0.29 16.04
N LEU A 83 12.78 0.68 15.21
CA LEU A 83 12.93 1.78 14.24
C LEU A 83 13.35 3.08 14.92
N SER A 84 12.72 3.44 16.05
CA SER A 84 13.08 4.64 16.80
C SER A 84 14.48 4.56 17.41
N ALA A 85 14.88 3.39 17.92
CA ALA A 85 16.18 3.21 18.54
C ALA A 85 17.33 3.21 17.51
N THR A 86 17.05 2.92 16.24
CA THR A 86 18.04 2.87 15.17
C THR A 86 17.97 4.07 14.22
N ALA A 87 17.06 5.03 14.44
CA ALA A 87 16.79 6.11 13.49
C ALA A 87 17.98 7.05 13.26
N ASP A 88 18.77 7.28 14.30
CA ASP A 88 19.92 8.21 14.28
C ASP A 88 21.27 7.49 14.11
N LEU A 89 21.27 6.18 13.81
CA LEU A 89 22.50 5.44 13.57
C LEU A 89 23.05 5.77 12.18
N ASP A 90 24.38 5.83 12.08
CA ASP A 90 25.06 5.81 10.79
C ASP A 90 24.99 4.42 10.12
N ASP A 91 25.40 4.37 8.85
CA ASP A 91 25.31 3.17 8.03
C ASP A 91 26.09 1.97 8.62
N GLU A 92 27.26 2.22 9.22
CA GLU A 92 28.12 1.19 9.80
C GLU A 92 27.44 0.55 11.02
N ASN A 93 26.96 1.37 11.96
CA ASN A 93 26.26 0.88 13.15
C ASN A 93 24.94 0.20 12.79
N LEU A 94 24.23 0.69 11.77
CA LEU A 94 23.00 0.08 11.29
C LEU A 94 23.25 -1.30 10.67
N GLU A 95 24.37 -1.48 9.95
CA GLU A 95 24.78 -2.76 9.40
C GLU A 95 25.10 -3.77 10.52
N GLU A 96 25.81 -3.36 11.57
CA GLU A 96 26.10 -4.23 12.71
C GLU A 96 24.82 -4.75 13.40
N VAL A 97 23.87 -3.85 13.69
CA VAL A 97 22.57 -4.21 14.27
C VAL A 97 21.82 -5.20 13.37
N THR A 98 21.87 -4.98 12.06
CA THR A 98 21.25 -5.87 11.06
C THR A 98 21.89 -7.27 11.07
N LEU A 99 23.23 -7.34 11.10
CA LEU A 99 23.97 -8.60 11.17
C LEU A 99 23.65 -9.37 12.46
N TYR A 100 23.60 -8.67 13.60
CA TYR A 100 23.23 -9.28 14.87
C TYR A 100 21.80 -9.85 14.84
N ALA A 101 20.83 -9.11 14.29
CA ALA A 101 19.46 -9.58 14.13
C ALA A 101 19.38 -10.85 13.27
N ARG A 102 20.12 -10.90 12.16
CA ARG A 102 20.21 -12.08 11.27
C ARG A 102 20.83 -13.27 12.00
N PHE A 103 21.93 -13.07 12.74
CA PHE A 103 22.57 -14.11 13.55
C PHE A 103 21.60 -14.72 14.56
N ARG A 104 20.87 -13.89 15.31
CA ARG A 104 19.87 -14.33 16.30
C ARG A 104 18.76 -15.17 15.67
N LYS A 105 18.26 -14.79 14.49
CA LYS A 105 17.24 -15.53 13.73
C LYS A 105 17.72 -16.94 13.34
N THR A 106 18.96 -17.05 12.86
CA THR A 106 19.57 -18.35 12.51
C THR A 106 19.75 -19.24 13.73
N ARG A 107 20.18 -18.68 14.87
CA ARG A 107 20.37 -19.44 16.13
C ARG A 107 19.05 -19.95 16.72
N GLN A 108 17.97 -19.17 16.63
CA GLN A 108 16.63 -19.61 17.05
C GLN A 108 16.08 -20.75 16.19
N ARG A 109 16.32 -20.73 14.87
CA ARG A 109 15.90 -21.82 13.97
C ARG A 109 16.59 -23.14 14.29
N ARG A 110 17.87 -23.11 14.68
CA ARG A 110 18.64 -24.30 15.07
C ARG A 110 18.21 -24.90 16.40
N LYS A 111 17.77 -24.08 17.38
CA LYS A 111 17.24 -24.57 18.67
C LYS A 111 15.84 -25.16 18.60
N LYS A 112 15.09 -24.95 17.51
CA LYS A 112 13.72 -25.43 17.31
C LYS A 112 13.64 -26.73 16.47
N ARG A 113 14.76 -27.22 15.95
CA ARG A 113 14.89 -28.54 15.31
C ARG A 113 15.44 -29.51 16.33
#